data_AF-A0A255H7D7-F1
#
_entry.id   AF-A0A255H7D7-F1
#
_cell.length_a   1.000
_cell.length_b   1.000
_cell.length_c   1.000
_cell.angle_alpha   90.00
_cell.angle_beta   90.00
_cell.angle_gamma   90.00
#
_symmetry.space_group_name_H-M   'P 1'
#
loop_
_entity.id
_entity.type
_entity.pdbx_description
1 polymer ?
#
loop_
_entity_poly.entity_id
_entity_poly.type
_entity_poly.pdbx_seq_one_letter_code
_entity_poly.pdbx_strand_id
1 'polypeptide(L)'
;MGGRHGDQSPADGVRPVHPVELSRWQIDTTCVTNADFARFVDATGYRTEAERFGYSAVFHLAVADPKAILGQPPTTAWWLGVREASWPAGWSGSGLAGLEDHPVVHISHTDAEAYCAWAARRLPTGAEWEYASRGGLPDARFPWGDELLDADGTWRCNVWQGDFPRENTLEDGYLTTAPVRSYEPNGFAGGWQPGVTYEVGASSGSQGFVWSRTFTVGRSSGGSKDSATSKDTSPSKAPKDTEAPRGLPHTGV
;
A
#
# COMPACT_ATOMS: atom_id res chain seq x y z
N MET A 1 12.53 -3.93 -15.97
CA MET A 1 11.45 -4.00 -14.96
C MET A 1 11.43 -5.38 -14.34
N GLY A 2 11.19 -5.48 -13.03
CA GLY A 2 11.10 -6.74 -12.27
C GLY A 2 12.20 -6.93 -11.22
N GLY A 3 12.07 -7.99 -10.42
CA GLY A 3 12.92 -8.23 -9.25
C GLY A 3 13.92 -9.38 -9.43
N ARG A 4 15.18 -9.15 -9.00
CA ARG A 4 16.28 -10.13 -9.13
C ARG A 4 16.69 -10.79 -7.82
N HIS A 5 16.33 -10.25 -6.65
CA HIS A 5 16.98 -10.62 -5.39
C HIS A 5 16.56 -11.95 -4.73
N GLY A 6 15.68 -12.74 -5.34
CA GLY A 6 15.45 -14.14 -4.96
C GLY A 6 14.67 -14.35 -3.64
N ASP A 7 14.34 -13.26 -2.97
CA ASP A 7 13.52 -13.12 -1.77
C ASP A 7 12.02 -12.95 -2.09
N GLN A 8 11.64 -13.11 -3.36
CA GLN A 8 10.30 -12.80 -3.87
C GLN A 8 9.43 -14.04 -3.96
N SER A 9 8.17 -13.92 -3.55
CA SER A 9 7.19 -14.99 -3.74
C SER A 9 6.88 -15.15 -5.24
N PRO A 10 6.82 -16.39 -5.77
CA PRO A 10 6.40 -16.62 -7.16
C PRO A 10 5.01 -16.04 -7.48
N ALA A 11 4.13 -15.98 -6.48
CA ALA A 11 2.78 -15.41 -6.63
C ALA A 11 2.79 -13.91 -6.97
N ASP A 12 3.89 -13.20 -6.69
CA ASP A 12 3.98 -11.77 -6.91
C ASP A 12 4.25 -11.38 -8.37
N GLY A 13 4.56 -12.34 -9.25
CA GLY A 13 4.73 -12.07 -10.68
C GLY A 13 5.89 -11.14 -11.07
N VAL A 14 6.82 -10.86 -10.15
CA VAL A 14 7.95 -9.92 -10.35
C VAL A 14 9.09 -10.46 -11.24
N ARG A 15 8.96 -11.71 -11.70
CA ARG A 15 9.85 -12.35 -12.65
C ARG A 15 9.06 -12.84 -13.87
N PRO A 16 9.67 -12.92 -15.07
CA PRO A 16 11.08 -12.59 -15.35
C PRO A 16 11.33 -11.08 -15.44
N VAL A 17 12.58 -10.68 -15.17
CA VAL A 17 13.03 -9.32 -15.48
C VAL A 17 13.06 -9.14 -17.00
N HIS A 18 12.45 -8.07 -17.47
CA HIS A 18 12.30 -7.79 -18.90
C HIS A 18 12.51 -6.30 -19.20
N PRO A 19 12.97 -5.96 -20.42
CA PRO A 19 13.03 -4.58 -20.88
C PRO A 19 11.62 -4.01 -21.07
N VAL A 20 11.45 -2.74 -20.76
CA VAL A 20 10.21 -1.98 -21.00
C VAL A 20 10.61 -0.63 -21.58
N GLU A 21 9.99 -0.24 -22.68
CA GLU A 21 10.14 1.08 -23.27
C GLU A 21 8.98 1.98 -22.82
N LEU A 22 9.30 3.18 -22.35
CA LEU A 22 8.32 4.16 -21.88
C LEU A 22 8.39 5.41 -22.77
N SER A 23 7.23 5.88 -23.20
CA SER A 23 7.09 7.22 -23.80
C SER A 23 7.32 8.30 -22.75
N ARG A 24 7.58 9.56 -23.15
CA ARG A 24 7.70 10.68 -22.20
C ARG A 24 6.43 10.83 -21.37
N TRP A 25 6.61 11.01 -20.06
CA TRP A 25 5.54 11.10 -19.08
C TRP A 25 5.97 12.00 -17.91
N GLN A 26 5.06 12.23 -16.95
CA GLN A 26 5.33 12.99 -15.72
C GLN A 26 4.75 12.23 -14.53
N ILE A 27 5.39 12.36 -13.37
CA ILE A 27 4.92 11.82 -12.09
C ILE A 27 5.06 12.88 -11.02
N ASP A 28 4.20 12.83 -10.02
CA ASP A 28 4.38 13.64 -8.84
C ASP A 28 5.61 13.20 -8.05
N THR A 29 6.31 14.18 -7.50
CA THR A 29 7.51 13.99 -6.67
C THR A 29 7.20 13.43 -5.28
N THR A 30 5.93 13.41 -4.90
CA THR A 30 5.42 12.98 -3.60
C THR A 30 4.08 12.29 -3.80
N CYS A 31 3.66 11.47 -2.85
CA CYS A 31 2.24 11.11 -2.73
C CYS A 31 1.35 12.36 -2.66
N VAL A 32 0.09 12.20 -3.05
CA VAL A 32 -0.95 13.21 -2.82
C VAL A 32 -1.08 13.42 -1.31
N THR A 33 -0.99 14.67 -0.86
CA THR A 33 -1.11 14.99 0.56
C THR A 33 -2.58 15.09 0.98
N ASN A 34 -2.84 15.03 2.29
CA ASN A 34 -4.18 15.32 2.79
C ASN A 34 -4.62 16.75 2.43
N ALA A 35 -3.72 17.74 2.45
CA ALA A 35 -4.06 19.10 2.04
C ALA A 35 -4.45 19.18 0.55
N ASP A 36 -3.80 18.41 -0.31
CA ASP A 36 -4.13 18.34 -1.74
C ASP A 36 -5.49 17.68 -1.96
N PHE A 37 -5.75 16.56 -1.28
CA PHE A 37 -7.02 15.86 -1.37
C PHE A 37 -8.19 16.66 -0.76
N ALA A 38 -7.94 17.41 0.32
CA ALA A 38 -8.93 18.30 0.92
C ALA A 38 -9.41 19.37 -0.09
N ARG A 39 -8.50 19.97 -0.89
CA ARG A 39 -8.89 20.91 -1.95
C ARG A 39 -9.80 20.28 -3.01
N PHE A 40 -9.53 19.02 -3.37
CA PHE A 40 -10.38 18.26 -4.27
C PHE A 40 -11.78 18.07 -3.68
N VAL A 41 -11.87 17.64 -2.42
CA VAL A 41 -13.15 17.42 -1.74
C VAL A 41 -13.91 18.73 -1.59
N ASP A 42 -13.27 19.81 -1.15
CA ASP A 42 -13.88 21.13 -1.00
C ASP A 42 -14.44 21.66 -2.33
N ALA A 43 -13.72 21.43 -3.43
CA ALA A 43 -14.14 21.90 -4.76
C ALA A 43 -15.29 21.09 -5.37
N THR A 44 -15.48 19.83 -4.96
CA THR A 44 -16.36 18.88 -5.66
C THR A 44 -17.48 18.30 -4.79
N GLY A 45 -17.36 18.42 -3.47
CA GLY A 45 -18.20 17.70 -2.51
C GLY A 45 -18.00 16.18 -2.56
N TYR A 46 -16.85 15.71 -3.05
CA TYR A 46 -16.58 14.28 -3.23
C TYR A 46 -16.64 13.53 -1.90
N ARG A 47 -17.30 12.37 -1.91
CA ARG A 47 -17.30 11.40 -0.80
C ARG A 47 -16.58 10.14 -1.22
N THR A 48 -15.57 9.73 -0.47
CA THR A 48 -14.77 8.52 -0.71
C THR A 48 -15.56 7.23 -0.56
N GLU A 49 -15.02 6.13 -1.08
CA GLU A 49 -15.62 4.81 -0.87
C GLU A 49 -15.68 4.45 0.63
N ALA A 50 -14.64 4.76 1.41
CA ALA A 50 -14.64 4.53 2.86
C ALA A 50 -15.82 5.24 3.57
N GLU A 51 -16.10 6.50 3.23
CA GLU A 51 -17.24 7.23 3.77
C GLU A 51 -18.60 6.67 3.33
N ARG A 52 -18.68 6.09 2.11
CA ARG A 52 -19.91 5.46 1.60
C ARG A 52 -20.15 4.09 2.24
N PHE A 53 -19.10 3.30 2.43
CA PHE A 53 -19.15 2.01 3.12
C PHE A 53 -19.38 2.17 4.62
N GLY A 54 -18.94 3.29 5.21
CA GLY A 54 -19.12 3.60 6.63
C GLY A 54 -18.07 2.95 7.55
N TYR A 55 -16.98 2.42 6.99
CA TYR A 55 -15.83 1.91 7.73
C TYR A 55 -14.60 1.82 6.82
N SER A 56 -13.42 1.73 7.43
CA SER A 56 -12.17 1.38 6.75
C SER A 56 -11.28 0.55 7.66
N ALA A 57 -10.24 -0.05 7.10
CA ALA A 57 -9.27 -0.84 7.85
C ALA A 57 -8.27 0.08 8.57
N VAL A 58 -8.07 -0.13 9.86
CA VAL A 58 -7.09 0.57 10.69
C VAL A 58 -6.20 -0.45 11.37
N PHE A 59 -4.89 -0.20 11.40
CA PHE A 59 -3.95 -1.09 12.06
C PHE A 59 -4.19 -1.08 13.58
N HIS A 60 -4.15 -2.25 14.22
CA HIS A 60 -4.61 -2.42 15.61
C HIS A 60 -3.91 -1.51 16.63
N LEU A 61 -2.61 -1.22 16.46
CA LEU A 61 -1.87 -0.29 17.33
C LEU A 61 -2.25 1.19 17.13
N ALA A 62 -2.96 1.52 16.06
CA ALA A 62 -3.34 2.89 15.71
C ALA A 62 -4.81 3.19 16.03
N VAL A 63 -5.61 2.22 16.49
CA VAL A 63 -7.04 2.42 16.74
C VAL A 63 -7.25 3.33 17.95
N ALA A 64 -7.82 4.52 17.73
CA ALA A 64 -8.12 5.46 18.81
C ALA A 64 -9.31 5.04 19.70
N ASP A 65 -10.39 4.49 19.12
CA ASP A 65 -11.57 4.04 19.86
C ASP A 65 -11.85 2.55 19.63
N PRO A 66 -11.54 1.68 20.62
CA PRO A 66 -11.86 0.26 20.54
C PRO A 66 -13.35 -0.05 20.37
N LYS A 67 -14.27 0.84 20.77
CA LYS A 67 -15.72 0.64 20.60
C LYS A 67 -16.17 0.83 19.15
N ALA A 68 -15.32 1.43 18.31
CA ALA A 68 -15.56 1.57 16.88
C ALA A 68 -15.21 0.31 16.06
N ILE A 69 -14.56 -0.68 16.67
CA ILE A 69 -14.16 -1.91 15.99
C ILE A 69 -15.40 -2.74 15.61
N LEU A 70 -15.47 -3.13 14.33
CA LEU A 70 -16.52 -3.97 13.75
C LEU A 70 -16.07 -5.44 13.61
N GLY A 71 -14.76 -5.68 13.54
CA GLY A 71 -14.19 -7.02 13.41
C GLY A 71 -12.79 -6.98 12.80
N GLN A 72 -12.24 -8.16 12.55
CA GLN A 72 -10.92 -8.35 11.94
C GLN A 72 -10.96 -9.54 10.96
N PRO A 73 -10.18 -9.51 9.88
CA PRO A 73 -10.04 -10.65 8.98
C PRO A 73 -9.23 -11.78 9.63
N PRO A 74 -9.47 -13.04 9.27
CA PRO A 74 -8.89 -14.20 9.95
C PRO A 74 -7.38 -14.36 9.73
N THR A 75 -6.87 -13.99 8.55
CA THR A 75 -5.47 -14.20 8.17
C THR A 75 -4.57 -12.99 8.41
N THR A 76 -5.17 -11.82 8.66
CA THR A 76 -4.46 -10.55 8.87
C THR A 76 -5.07 -9.80 10.04
N ALA A 77 -5.16 -10.49 11.19
CA ALA A 77 -5.87 -10.05 12.40
C ALA A 77 -5.40 -8.69 12.98
N TRP A 78 -4.23 -8.19 12.56
CA TRP A 78 -3.74 -6.86 12.92
C TRP A 78 -4.43 -5.71 12.17
N TRP A 79 -5.29 -6.00 11.19
CA TRP A 79 -6.16 -5.03 10.53
C TRP A 79 -7.57 -5.09 11.10
N LEU A 80 -8.05 -4.00 11.69
CA LEU A 80 -9.38 -3.92 12.26
C LEU A 80 -10.28 -3.09 11.35
N GLY A 81 -11.48 -3.60 11.04
CA GLY A 81 -12.52 -2.78 10.45
C GLY A 81 -13.03 -1.80 11.50
N VAL A 82 -12.82 -0.51 11.28
CA VAL A 82 -13.21 0.56 12.23
C VAL A 82 -14.31 1.41 11.61
N ARG A 83 -15.44 1.48 12.31
CA ARG A 83 -16.61 2.28 11.91
C ARG A 83 -16.20 3.74 11.70
N GLU A 84 -16.68 4.33 10.61
CA GLU A 84 -16.44 5.73 10.21
C GLU A 84 -14.97 6.11 9.97
N ALA A 85 -14.02 5.17 10.08
CA ALA A 85 -12.64 5.41 9.68
C ALA A 85 -12.59 5.78 8.18
N SER A 86 -12.02 6.95 7.89
CA SER A 86 -11.90 7.52 6.56
C SER A 86 -10.76 8.53 6.51
N TRP A 87 -10.47 9.10 5.33
CA TRP A 87 -9.55 10.23 5.22
C TRP A 87 -10.07 11.42 6.06
N PRO A 88 -9.22 12.33 6.55
CA PRO A 88 -7.77 12.40 6.35
C PRO A 88 -6.96 11.47 7.26
N ALA A 89 -7.56 10.92 8.33
CA ALA A 89 -6.82 10.18 9.36
C ALA A 89 -7.73 9.24 10.17
N GLY A 90 -8.18 8.13 9.56
CA GLY A 90 -9.14 7.17 10.14
C GLY A 90 -8.68 6.45 11.39
N TRP A 91 -7.44 6.69 11.85
CA TRP A 91 -6.89 6.22 13.12
C TRP A 91 -6.96 7.25 14.25
N SER A 92 -6.99 8.56 13.94
CA SER A 92 -6.67 9.59 14.94
C SER A 92 -7.87 10.11 15.73
N GLY A 93 -9.09 9.90 15.23
CA GLY A 93 -10.30 10.56 15.76
C GLY A 93 -10.27 12.11 15.66
N SER A 94 -9.11 12.68 15.35
CA SER A 94 -8.88 14.08 15.02
C SER A 94 -9.03 14.31 13.52
N GLY A 95 -9.41 15.53 13.15
CA GLY A 95 -9.45 15.94 11.74
C GLY A 95 -8.04 16.11 11.15
N LEU A 96 -7.90 17.03 10.20
CA LEU A 96 -6.68 17.22 9.42
C LEU A 96 -5.48 17.82 10.20
N ALA A 97 -5.71 18.39 11.38
CA ALA A 97 -4.72 19.23 12.07
C ALA A 97 -3.41 18.48 12.36
N GLY A 98 -2.31 18.96 11.79
CA GLY A 98 -0.97 18.38 11.93
C GLY A 98 -0.67 17.23 10.97
N LEU A 99 -1.59 16.92 10.04
CA LEU A 99 -1.47 15.86 9.04
C LEU A 99 -1.60 16.39 7.60
N GLU A 100 -1.54 17.70 7.41
CA GLU A 100 -1.72 18.38 6.12
C GLU A 100 -0.74 17.87 5.07
N ASP A 101 0.53 17.72 5.45
CA ASP A 101 1.63 17.26 4.60
C ASP A 101 1.85 15.75 4.63
N HIS A 102 1.00 15.01 5.35
CA HIS A 102 1.02 13.54 5.32
C HIS A 102 0.30 13.05 4.05
N PRO A 103 0.66 11.86 3.54
CA PRO A 103 -0.04 11.28 2.41
C PRO A 103 -1.50 10.98 2.80
N VAL A 104 -2.41 11.25 1.87
CA VAL A 104 -3.82 10.88 2.05
C VAL A 104 -3.97 9.37 2.08
N VAL A 105 -4.77 8.87 3.01
CA VAL A 105 -5.05 7.45 3.27
C VAL A 105 -6.55 7.16 3.25
N HIS A 106 -6.94 5.88 3.35
CA HIS A 106 -8.33 5.42 3.26
C HIS A 106 -9.02 5.82 1.96
N ILE A 107 -8.24 6.00 0.90
CA ILE A 107 -8.71 6.21 -0.46
C ILE A 107 -8.64 4.90 -1.25
N SER A 108 -9.69 4.61 -1.99
CA SER A 108 -9.73 3.48 -2.93
C SER A 108 -9.06 3.84 -4.26
N HIS A 109 -8.93 2.85 -5.15
CA HIS A 109 -8.52 3.11 -6.54
C HIS A 109 -9.48 4.07 -7.24
N THR A 110 -10.79 3.88 -7.04
CA THR A 110 -11.84 4.75 -7.58
C THR A 110 -11.67 6.20 -7.11
N ASP A 111 -11.34 6.40 -5.84
CA ASP A 111 -11.13 7.72 -5.26
C ASP A 111 -9.89 8.40 -5.84
N ALA A 112 -8.81 7.64 -6.02
CA ALA A 112 -7.57 8.14 -6.62
C ALA A 112 -7.76 8.53 -8.10
N GLU A 113 -8.50 7.73 -8.88
CA GLU A 113 -8.84 8.06 -10.26
C GLU A 113 -9.71 9.31 -10.35
N ALA A 114 -10.69 9.48 -9.45
CA ALA A 114 -11.52 10.67 -9.39
C ALA A 114 -10.70 11.92 -9.07
N TYR A 115 -9.79 11.84 -8.10
CA TYR A 115 -8.85 12.92 -7.79
C TYR A 115 -7.96 13.27 -8.99
N CYS A 116 -7.37 12.25 -9.66
CA CYS A 116 -6.54 12.48 -10.84
C CYS A 116 -7.33 13.15 -11.96
N ALA A 117 -8.57 12.71 -12.23
CA ALA A 117 -9.42 13.31 -13.25
C ALA A 117 -9.70 14.79 -12.95
N TRP A 118 -10.02 15.12 -11.70
CA TRP A 118 -10.21 16.51 -11.26
C TRP A 118 -8.92 17.35 -11.41
N ALA A 119 -7.77 16.78 -11.05
CA ALA A 119 -6.47 17.45 -11.14
C ALA A 119 -5.87 17.48 -12.56
N ALA A 120 -6.61 17.02 -13.58
CA ALA A 120 -6.14 16.86 -14.96
C ALA A 120 -4.86 16.00 -15.08
N ARG A 121 -4.80 14.92 -14.30
CA ARG A 121 -3.71 13.96 -14.18
C ARG A 121 -4.24 12.53 -14.38
N ARG A 122 -3.37 11.54 -14.21
CA ARG A 122 -3.72 10.11 -14.17
C ARG A 122 -2.81 9.37 -13.19
N LEU A 123 -3.24 8.17 -12.78
CA LEU A 123 -2.36 7.24 -12.08
C LEU A 123 -1.19 6.79 -12.98
N PRO A 124 0.00 6.55 -12.41
CA PRO A 124 1.10 5.95 -13.15
C PRO A 124 0.76 4.48 -13.48
N THR A 125 1.29 3.99 -14.59
CA THR A 125 1.34 2.54 -14.84
C THR A 125 2.36 1.90 -13.90
N GLY A 126 2.27 0.59 -13.66
CA GLY A 126 3.27 -0.12 -12.84
C GLY A 126 4.70 0.05 -13.34
N ALA A 127 4.90 0.11 -14.66
CA ALA A 127 6.23 0.30 -15.26
C ALA A 127 6.77 1.73 -15.09
N GLU A 128 5.90 2.74 -15.27
CA GLU A 128 6.24 4.13 -14.99
C GLU A 128 6.61 4.32 -13.52
N TRP A 129 5.79 3.78 -12.61
CA TRP A 129 6.05 3.82 -11.17
C TRP A 129 7.39 3.18 -10.83
N GLU A 130 7.65 1.93 -11.25
CA GLU A 130 8.93 1.26 -10.95
C GLU A 130 10.12 2.03 -11.55
N TYR A 131 9.98 2.56 -12.77
CA TYR A 131 11.02 3.37 -13.39
C TYR A 131 11.35 4.62 -12.55
N ALA A 132 10.33 5.37 -12.13
CA ALA A 132 10.53 6.55 -11.30
C ALA A 132 11.09 6.20 -9.91
N SER A 133 10.57 5.14 -9.26
CA SER A 133 11.02 4.71 -7.94
C SER A 133 12.47 4.24 -7.95
N ARG A 134 12.97 3.65 -9.04
CA ARG A 134 14.38 3.26 -9.19
C ARG A 134 15.36 4.44 -9.26
N GLY A 135 14.89 5.66 -9.54
CA GLY A 135 15.73 6.87 -9.46
C GLY A 135 16.97 6.85 -10.36
N GLY A 136 16.94 6.11 -11.46
CA GLY A 136 18.08 5.96 -12.38
C GLY A 136 19.09 4.87 -12.00
N LEU A 137 18.87 4.13 -10.91
CA LEU A 137 19.72 3.01 -10.51
C LEU A 137 19.26 1.71 -11.20
N PRO A 138 20.08 1.13 -12.09
CA PRO A 138 19.75 -0.16 -12.69
C PRO A 138 19.89 -1.28 -11.67
N ASP A 139 18.88 -2.15 -11.61
CA ASP A 139 18.89 -3.40 -10.82
C ASP A 139 19.15 -3.26 -9.30
N ALA A 140 19.10 -2.05 -8.73
CA ALA A 140 19.19 -1.85 -7.28
C ALA A 140 17.98 -2.43 -6.54
N ARG A 141 18.21 -2.90 -5.32
CA ARG A 141 17.15 -3.43 -4.43
C ARG A 141 16.18 -2.34 -3.96
N PHE A 142 16.70 -1.18 -3.60
CA PHE A 142 15.96 -0.02 -3.09
C PHE A 142 16.19 1.22 -3.98
N PRO A 143 15.34 2.25 -3.88
CA PRO A 143 15.50 3.52 -4.62
C PRO A 143 16.86 4.21 -4.45
N TRP A 144 17.58 3.91 -3.36
CA TRP A 144 18.87 4.51 -2.99
C TRP A 144 20.05 3.53 -3.05
N GLY A 145 19.85 2.26 -3.40
CA GLY A 145 20.92 1.25 -3.47
C GLY A 145 20.51 -0.13 -2.98
N ASP A 146 21.49 -0.94 -2.60
CA ASP A 146 21.25 -2.34 -2.19
C ASP A 146 21.11 -2.53 -0.68
N GLU A 147 21.62 -1.58 0.10
CA GLU A 147 21.54 -1.58 1.56
C GLU A 147 20.28 -0.84 2.04
N LEU A 148 19.61 -1.41 3.03
CA LEU A 148 18.37 -0.82 3.58
C LEU A 148 18.66 0.45 4.38
N LEU A 149 19.73 0.42 5.16
CA LEU A 149 20.20 1.53 5.97
C LEU A 149 21.43 2.15 5.31
N ASP A 150 21.64 3.43 5.57
CA ASP A 150 22.92 4.06 5.27
C ASP A 150 24.06 3.45 6.09
N ALA A 151 25.29 3.75 5.69
CA ALA A 151 26.49 3.28 6.38
C ALA A 151 26.57 3.71 7.85
N ASP A 152 25.89 4.80 8.22
CA ASP A 152 25.78 5.30 9.60
C ASP A 152 24.56 4.76 10.36
N GLY A 153 23.75 3.89 9.73
CA GLY A 153 22.54 3.32 10.30
C GLY A 153 21.28 4.17 10.10
N THR A 154 21.34 5.24 9.30
CA THR A 154 20.18 6.09 9.03
C THR A 154 19.12 5.38 8.21
N TRP A 155 17.85 5.52 8.61
CA TRP A 155 16.68 5.04 7.86
C TRP A 155 16.35 5.96 6.68
N ARG A 156 16.10 5.35 5.52
CA ARG A 156 15.76 6.03 4.26
C ARG A 156 14.26 5.99 3.91
N CYS A 157 13.47 5.30 4.73
CA CYS A 157 12.04 5.16 4.54
C CYS A 157 11.36 4.82 5.86
N ASN A 158 10.06 5.11 5.95
CA ASN A 158 9.19 4.73 7.06
C ASN A 158 8.72 3.29 6.84
N VAL A 159 9.16 2.35 7.67
CA VAL A 159 8.80 0.92 7.64
C VAL A 159 8.62 0.39 9.07
N TRP A 160 8.38 -0.91 9.24
CA TRP A 160 8.29 -1.49 10.58
C TRP A 160 9.68 -1.88 11.10
N GLN A 161 10.00 -1.49 12.33
CA GLN A 161 11.13 -2.03 13.10
C GLN A 161 10.64 -2.72 14.36
N GLY A 162 11.23 -3.87 14.72
CA GLY A 162 10.83 -4.65 15.89
C GLY A 162 10.03 -5.91 15.55
N ASP A 163 9.13 -6.30 16.44
CA ASP A 163 8.39 -7.57 16.37
C ASP A 163 6.98 -7.36 15.82
N PHE A 164 6.84 -7.45 14.51
CA PHE A 164 5.54 -7.32 13.85
C PHE A 164 4.59 -8.48 14.23
N PRO A 165 3.29 -8.22 14.49
CA PRO A 165 2.61 -6.92 14.50
C PRO A 165 2.53 -6.29 15.91
N ARG A 166 3.29 -6.78 16.90
CA ARG A 166 3.10 -6.49 18.33
C ARG A 166 3.82 -5.22 18.80
N GLU A 167 5.03 -4.99 18.32
CA GLU A 167 5.89 -3.88 18.77
C GLU A 167 6.58 -3.22 17.57
N ASN A 168 6.35 -1.91 17.42
CA ASN A 168 7.10 -1.06 16.49
C ASN A 168 8.05 -0.17 17.31
N THR A 169 9.36 -0.30 17.11
CA THR A 169 10.39 0.43 17.88
C THR A 169 10.57 1.88 17.42
N LEU A 170 9.95 2.28 16.31
CA LEU A 170 9.93 3.66 15.78
C LEU A 170 11.34 4.20 15.50
N GLU A 171 12.28 3.34 15.09
CA GLU A 171 13.66 3.74 14.83
C GLU A 171 13.75 4.72 13.64
N ASP A 172 12.80 4.66 12.71
CA ASP A 172 12.68 5.60 11.59
C ASP A 172 11.88 6.88 11.91
N GLY A 173 11.32 6.98 13.12
CA GLY A 173 10.58 8.12 13.64
C GLY A 173 9.05 8.06 13.56
N TYR A 174 8.43 7.05 12.92
CA TYR A 174 6.98 7.07 12.66
C TYR A 174 6.28 5.74 12.96
N LEU A 175 5.15 5.82 13.69
CA LEU A 175 4.29 4.65 13.93
C LEU A 175 3.33 4.39 12.77
N THR A 176 2.82 5.46 12.16
CA THR A 176 1.81 5.42 11.10
C THR A 176 2.37 6.05 9.83
N THR A 177 1.81 7.15 9.36
CA THR A 177 2.32 7.87 8.19
C THR A 177 3.40 8.86 8.60
N ALA A 178 4.33 9.12 7.67
CA ALA A 178 5.28 10.21 7.74
C ALA A 178 4.85 11.31 6.75
N PRO A 179 5.20 12.59 6.98
CA PRO A 179 5.10 13.62 5.96
C PRO A 179 5.70 13.17 4.64
N VAL A 180 5.12 13.58 3.51
CA VAL A 180 5.54 13.10 2.18
C VAL A 180 6.97 13.53 1.78
N ARG A 181 7.62 14.37 2.59
CA ARG A 181 9.01 14.82 2.42
C ARG A 181 9.91 14.53 3.63
N SER A 182 9.78 13.35 4.24
CA SER A 182 10.54 12.98 5.45
C SER A 182 11.96 12.43 5.22
N TYR A 183 12.22 11.63 4.18
CA TYR A 183 13.52 10.99 3.91
C TYR A 183 14.10 11.35 2.55
N GLU A 184 15.43 11.44 2.40
CA GLU A 184 16.05 11.91 1.16
C GLU A 184 15.44 11.33 -0.14
N PRO A 185 15.23 12.20 -1.16
CA PRO A 185 14.66 11.77 -2.43
C PRO A 185 15.64 10.88 -3.20
N ASN A 186 15.11 10.07 -4.11
CA ASN A 186 15.93 9.25 -4.99
C ASN A 186 16.62 10.09 -6.10
N GLY A 187 17.40 9.42 -6.95
CA GLY A 187 18.22 10.05 -7.99
C GLY A 187 17.45 10.79 -9.11
N PHE A 188 16.13 10.66 -9.19
CA PHE A 188 15.32 11.51 -10.08
C PHE A 188 14.79 12.70 -9.29
N ALA A 189 15.30 13.89 -9.64
CA ALA A 189 15.03 15.21 -9.08
C ALA A 189 13.78 15.31 -8.18
N GLY A 190 13.92 14.92 -6.91
CA GLY A 190 12.89 15.06 -5.89
C GLY A 190 11.87 13.93 -5.78
N GLY A 191 12.12 12.71 -6.24
CA GLY A 191 11.24 11.56 -5.98
C GLY A 191 11.31 11.12 -4.51
N TRP A 192 10.42 11.63 -3.67
CA TRP A 192 10.23 11.16 -2.29
C TRP A 192 9.29 9.97 -2.32
N GLN A 193 9.79 8.81 -1.92
CA GLN A 193 8.98 7.62 -1.72
C GLN A 193 8.63 7.55 -0.23
N PRO A 194 7.41 7.91 0.20
CA PRO A 194 7.03 7.69 1.58
C PRO A 194 7.00 6.18 1.80
N GLY A 195 7.94 5.69 2.61
CA GLY A 195 7.81 4.35 3.15
C GLY A 195 6.43 4.18 3.83
N VAL A 196 5.82 3.02 3.59
CA VAL A 196 4.52 2.58 4.16
C VAL A 196 3.37 3.56 3.94
N THR A 197 3.22 4.09 2.72
CA THR A 197 1.86 4.35 2.22
C THR A 197 1.58 3.43 1.04
N TYR A 198 0.40 2.81 1.06
CA TYR A 198 -0.05 1.98 -0.06
C TYR A 198 -0.33 2.90 -1.25
N GLU A 199 0.52 2.87 -2.27
CA GLU A 199 0.34 3.67 -3.48
C GLU A 199 -0.48 2.91 -4.52
N VAL A 200 -1.50 3.57 -5.07
CA VAL A 200 -2.39 2.99 -6.08
C VAL A 200 -1.75 3.16 -7.46
N GLY A 201 -1.53 2.05 -8.17
CA GLY A 201 -1.12 2.04 -9.58
C GLY A 201 -2.22 1.50 -10.50
N ALA A 202 -2.26 1.96 -11.75
CA ALA A 202 -3.18 1.43 -12.74
C ALA A 202 -2.70 0.05 -13.24
N SER A 203 -3.48 -1.01 -13.00
CA SER A 203 -3.30 -2.29 -13.70
C SER A 203 -4.66 -2.86 -14.13
N SER A 204 -4.72 -3.34 -15.37
CA SER A 204 -5.91 -3.98 -15.91
C SER A 204 -6.02 -5.41 -15.38
N GLY A 205 -7.02 -5.67 -14.52
CA GLY A 205 -7.49 -7.02 -14.24
C GLY A 205 -7.17 -7.55 -12.86
N SER A 206 -7.80 -6.99 -11.83
CA SER A 206 -8.35 -7.74 -10.69
C SER A 206 -9.16 -6.79 -9.82
N GLN A 207 -10.30 -7.26 -9.34
CA GLN A 207 -11.21 -6.49 -8.51
C GLN A 207 -10.53 -6.08 -7.20
N GLY A 208 -10.44 -4.76 -6.98
CA GLY A 208 -10.42 -4.09 -5.68
C GLY A 208 -9.45 -4.60 -4.62
N PHE A 209 -8.14 -4.46 -4.81
CA PHE A 209 -7.18 -4.38 -3.69
C PHE A 209 -6.00 -3.47 -4.06
N VAL A 210 -5.67 -2.55 -3.15
CA VAL A 210 -4.47 -1.71 -3.23
C VAL A 210 -3.25 -2.60 -2.97
N TRP A 211 -2.31 -2.63 -3.91
CA TRP A 211 -1.04 -3.33 -3.73
C TRP A 211 -0.11 -2.49 -2.86
N SER A 212 0.49 -3.08 -1.83
CA SER A 212 1.85 -2.73 -1.46
C SER A 212 2.63 -3.96 -1.02
N ARG A 213 3.92 -3.96 -1.33
CA ARG A 213 4.89 -4.88 -0.73
C ARG A 213 5.26 -4.32 0.63
N THR A 214 4.72 -4.89 1.71
CA THR A 214 5.27 -4.67 3.05
C THR A 214 6.63 -5.38 3.12
N PHE A 215 7.73 -4.65 3.26
CA PHE A 215 9.01 -5.22 3.66
C PHE A 215 9.02 -5.29 5.19
N THR A 216 8.76 -6.48 5.75
CA THR A 216 9.02 -6.75 7.16
C THR A 216 10.45 -7.25 7.29
N VAL A 217 11.33 -6.46 7.91
CA VAL A 217 12.72 -6.89 8.19
C VAL A 217 12.79 -7.34 9.65
N GLY A 218 12.70 -8.65 9.88
CA GLY A 218 12.88 -9.24 11.20
C GLY A 218 14.35 -9.50 11.49
N ARG A 219 14.86 -9.01 12.63
CA ARG A 219 16.18 -9.39 13.17
C ARG A 219 16.06 -10.75 13.85
N SER A 220 16.79 -11.77 13.40
CA SER A 220 16.97 -12.99 14.18
C SER A 220 18.11 -12.80 15.18
N SER A 221 17.83 -13.00 16.46
CA SER A 221 18.85 -13.01 17.51
C SER A 221 19.63 -14.33 17.43
N GLY A 222 20.78 -14.34 16.76
CA GLY A 222 21.75 -15.43 16.86
C GLY A 222 22.58 -15.69 15.61
N GLY A 223 23.84 -15.25 15.63
CA GLY A 223 24.98 -15.82 14.90
C GLY A 223 24.82 -16.32 13.46
N SER A 224 25.30 -15.50 12.52
CA SER A 224 25.80 -15.88 11.18
C SER A 224 24.85 -16.66 10.26
N LYS A 225 24.08 -15.89 9.49
CA LYS A 225 23.69 -16.04 8.06
C LYS A 225 22.29 -15.47 7.86
N ASP A 226 22.21 -14.33 7.19
CA ASP A 226 20.96 -13.73 6.78
C ASP A 226 20.22 -14.69 5.84
N SER A 227 19.04 -15.15 6.28
CA SER A 227 18.12 -15.89 5.43
C SER A 227 16.70 -15.45 5.75
N ALA A 228 16.06 -14.79 4.78
CA ALA A 228 14.64 -14.50 4.79
C ALA A 228 13.88 -15.81 4.55
N THR A 229 12.96 -16.17 5.43
CA THR A 229 12.05 -17.31 5.23
C THR A 229 10.64 -16.79 4.98
N SER A 230 10.15 -17.03 3.76
CA SER A 230 8.73 -16.94 3.41
C SER A 230 8.00 -18.18 3.93
N LYS A 231 6.89 -18.00 4.66
CA LYS A 231 5.95 -19.10 4.94
C LYS A 231 4.73 -18.95 4.04
N ASP A 232 4.60 -19.91 3.12
CA ASP A 232 3.47 -20.09 2.22
C ASP A 232 2.13 -20.23 2.97
N THR A 233 1.14 -19.46 2.52
CA THR A 233 -0.28 -19.84 2.62
C THR A 233 -0.97 -19.56 1.29
N SER A 234 -0.88 -20.52 0.38
CA SER A 234 -1.76 -20.56 -0.80
C SER A 234 -3.20 -20.89 -0.38
N PRO A 235 -4.24 -20.20 -0.89
CA PRO A 235 -5.62 -20.60 -0.66
C PRO A 235 -5.94 -21.90 -1.41
N SER A 236 -6.51 -22.87 -0.70
CA SER A 236 -6.99 -24.13 -1.28
C SER A 236 -8.18 -23.88 -2.22
N LYS A 237 -8.19 -24.60 -3.35
CA LYS A 237 -9.30 -24.61 -4.32
C LYS A 237 -10.59 -25.05 -3.63
N ALA A 238 -11.66 -24.27 -3.77
CA ALA A 238 -13.01 -24.74 -3.50
C ALA A 238 -13.37 -25.89 -4.47
N PRO A 239 -14.10 -26.92 -4.00
CA PRO A 239 -14.54 -28.01 -4.86
C PRO A 239 -15.53 -27.52 -5.93
N LYS A 240 -15.37 -28.05 -7.15
CA LYS A 240 -16.33 -27.89 -8.24
C LYS A 240 -17.52 -28.81 -7.97
N ASP A 241 -18.67 -28.23 -7.69
CA ASP A 241 -19.93 -28.97 -7.75
C ASP A 241 -20.31 -29.20 -9.23
N THR A 242 -20.38 -30.48 -9.56
CA THR A 242 -20.82 -31.05 -10.83
C THR A 242 -22.35 -31.05 -10.94
N GLU A 243 -22.81 -30.61 -12.11
CA GLU A 243 -24.02 -31.05 -12.84
C GLU A 243 -25.42 -30.87 -12.22
N ALA A 244 -26.14 -29.92 -12.81
CA ALA A 244 -27.60 -29.99 -12.95
C ALA A 244 -27.98 -31.03 -14.03
N PRO A 245 -29.15 -31.68 -13.88
CA PRO A 245 -29.93 -32.06 -15.05
C PRO A 245 -31.30 -31.37 -15.07
N ARG A 246 -31.64 -30.93 -16.28
CA ARG A 246 -32.93 -30.39 -16.72
C ARG A 246 -34.02 -31.48 -16.62
N GLY A 247 -35.26 -31.04 -16.39
CA GLY A 247 -36.44 -31.82 -16.81
C GLY A 247 -37.69 -31.60 -15.95
N LEU A 248 -38.55 -30.66 -16.37
CA LEU A 248 -40.00 -30.76 -16.09
C LEU A 248 -40.58 -31.93 -16.90
N PRO A 249 -41.64 -32.59 -16.40
CA PRO A 249 -42.95 -32.31 -17.00
C PRO A 249 -44.13 -32.27 -16.01
N HIS A 250 -45.23 -31.77 -16.57
CA HIS A 250 -46.58 -31.53 -16.08
C HIS A 250 -47.36 -32.69 -15.43
N THR A 251 -48.51 -32.28 -14.83
CA THR A 251 -49.73 -33.03 -14.42
C THR A 251 -49.63 -33.70 -13.05
N GLY A 252 -50.61 -33.65 -12.14
CA GLY A 252 -51.97 -33.15 -12.13
C GLY A 252 -52.68 -33.78 -10.91
N VAL A 253 -53.68 -33.07 -10.37
CA VAL A 253 -54.56 -33.38 -9.22
C VAL A 253 -53.96 -33.17 -7.84
#